data_AF-A0A6P1M5C6-F1
#
_entry.id   AF-A0A6P1M5C6-F1
#
_cell.length_a   1.000
_cell.length_b   1.000
_cell.length_c   1.000
_cell.angle_alpha   90.00
_cell.angle_beta   90.00
_cell.angle_gamma   90.00
#
_symmetry.space_group_name_H-M   'P 1'
#
loop_
_entity.id
_entity.type
_entity.pdbx_description
1 polymer ?
#
loop_
_entity_poly.entity_id
_entity_poly.type
_entity_poly.pdbx_seq_one_letter_code
_entity_poly.pdbx_strand_id
1 'polypeptide(L)' 'MSDKERELGPQPLDAIMEEQGLKNHDLVAASTDGLTHKQVNKGRKGRRLTRNIQEKIVASISVATGSSYSISDLFTY' A
#
# COMPACT_ATOMS: atom_id res chain seq x y z
N MET A 1 -18.26 8.32 13.76
CA MET A 1 -17.38 7.31 13.13
C MET A 1 -15.96 7.54 13.62
N SER A 2 -15.51 6.75 14.59
CA SER A 2 -14.17 6.89 15.17
C SER A 2 -13.12 6.34 14.20
N ASP A 3 -11.89 6.85 14.24
CA ASP A 3 -10.83 6.37 13.34
C ASP A 3 -10.46 4.90 13.56
N LYS A 4 -10.91 4.26 14.64
CA LYS A 4 -10.69 2.83 14.87
C LYS A 4 -11.62 1.92 14.05
N GLU A 5 -12.79 2.41 13.62
CA GLU A 5 -13.79 1.59 12.90
C GLU A 5 -13.41 1.30 11.43
N ARG A 6 -12.36 1.94 10.90
CA ARG A 6 -11.92 1.74 9.50
C ARG A 6 -10.59 1.00 9.37
N GLU A 7 -10.07 0.44 10.46
CA GLU A 7 -8.91 -0.43 10.45
C GLU A 7 -9.41 -1.86 10.25
N LEU A 8 -9.25 -2.37 9.02
CA LEU A 8 -9.73 -3.68 8.60
C LEU A 8 -8.73 -4.81 8.93
N GLY A 9 -7.82 -4.55 9.88
CA GLY A 9 -6.67 -5.41 10.17
C GLY A 9 -5.54 -5.30 9.13
N PRO A 10 -4.39 -5.94 9.38
CA PRO A 10 -3.23 -5.90 8.48
C PRO A 10 -3.63 -6.36 7.07
N GLN A 11 -3.23 -5.58 6.06
CA GLN A 11 -3.55 -5.87 4.66
C GLN A 11 -2.46 -6.74 4.04
N PRO A 12 -2.77 -7.50 2.98
CA PRO A 12 -1.77 -8.26 2.22
C PRO A 12 -0.55 -7.43 1.81
N LEU A 13 -0.74 -6.14 1.51
CA LEU A 13 0.34 -5.18 1.26
C LEU A 13 1.45 -5.22 2.33
N ASP A 14 1.10 -5.34 3.61
CA ASP A 14 2.09 -5.34 4.70
C ASP A 14 2.97 -6.58 4.64
N ALA A 15 2.36 -7.76 4.48
CA ALA A 15 3.07 -9.02 4.34
C ALA A 15 3.96 -9.04 3.10
N ILE A 16 3.45 -8.60 1.95
CA ILE A 16 4.23 -8.53 0.70
C ILE A 16 5.44 -7.59 0.88
N MET A 17 5.25 -6.44 1.52
CA MET A 17 6.35 -5.53 1.79
C MET A 17 7.39 -6.12 2.74
N GLU A 18 6.97 -6.85 3.78
CA GLU A 18 7.89 -7.53 4.70
C GLU A 18 8.66 -8.67 4.02
N GLU A 19 7.98 -9.50 3.23
CA GLU A 19 8.58 -10.60 2.46
C GLU A 19 9.62 -10.10 1.45
N GLN A 20 9.35 -8.98 0.79
CA GLN A 20 10.27 -8.37 -0.18
C GLN A 20 11.32 -7.46 0.47
N GLY A 21 11.30 -7.29 1.81
CA GLY A 21 12.21 -6.40 2.53
C GLY A 21 12.05 -4.91 2.21
N LEU A 22 10.87 -4.51 1.70
CA LEU A 22 10.58 -3.15 1.26
C LEU A 22 10.19 -2.25 2.43
N LYS A 23 10.79 -1.06 2.46
CA LYS A 23 10.41 0.02 3.36
C LYS A 23 9.39 0.93 2.67
N ASN A 24 8.67 1.69 3.47
CA ASN A 24 7.74 2.70 2.94
C ASN A 24 8.45 3.72 2.03
N HIS A 25 9.72 4.01 2.31
CA HIS A 25 10.53 4.89 1.48
C HIS A 25 10.71 4.36 0.06
N ASP A 26 10.86 3.05 -0.10
CA ASP A 26 11.10 2.42 -1.40
C ASP A 26 9.87 2.57 -2.31
N LEU A 27 8.66 2.41 -1.75
CA LEU A 27 7.41 2.69 -2.50
C LEU A 27 7.27 4.17 -2.83
N VAL A 28 7.65 5.07 -1.91
CA VAL A 28 7.58 6.52 -2.16
C VAL A 28 8.58 6.94 -3.23
N ALA A 29 9.79 6.37 -3.23
CA ALA A 29 10.81 6.62 -4.24
C ALA A 29 10.45 6.02 -5.61
N ALA A 30 9.78 4.87 -5.63
CA ALA A 30 9.29 4.24 -6.86
C ALA A 30 8.02 4.91 -7.43
N SER A 31 7.30 5.70 -6.63
CA SER A 31 6.07 6.37 -7.05
C SER A 31 6.32 7.55 -7.97
N THR A 32 5.81 7.50 -9.19
CA THR A 32 5.77 8.65 -10.12
C THR A 32 4.68 9.67 -9.79
N ASP A 33 3.58 9.23 -9.16
CA ASP A 33 2.36 10.05 -8.98
C ASP A 33 2.27 10.77 -7.63
N GLY A 34 3.38 10.91 -6.91
CA GLY A 34 3.43 11.55 -5.59
C GLY A 34 2.68 10.76 -4.52
N LEU A 35 3.25 9.62 -4.11
CA LEU A 35 2.84 8.85 -2.94
C LEU A 35 3.60 9.36 -1.71
N THR A 36 2.92 9.44 -0.57
CA THR A 36 3.55 9.87 0.70
C THR A 36 3.74 8.69 1.66
N HIS A 37 4.75 8.76 2.53
CA HIS A 37 4.96 7.77 3.59
C HIS A 37 3.71 7.54 4.46
N LYS A 38 2.90 8.59 4.68
CA LYS A 38 1.66 8.51 5.46
C LYS A 38 0.58 7.70 4.74
N GLN A 39 0.50 7.79 3.40
CA GLN A 39 -0.43 6.99 2.61
C GLN A 39 -0.05 5.50 2.62
N VAL A 40 1.25 5.19 2.45
CA VAL A 40 1.75 3.81 2.53
C VAL A 40 1.46 3.22 3.91
N ASN A 41 1.80 3.95 4.98
CA ASN A 41 1.54 3.52 6.36
C ASN A 41 0.05 3.24 6.63
N LYS A 42 -0.85 4.03 6.06
CA LYS A 42 -2.29 3.81 6.18
C LYS A 42 -2.71 2.51 5.48
N GLY A 43 -2.20 2.26 4.28
CA GLY A 43 -2.47 1.03 3.54
C GLY A 43 -2.01 -0.22 4.30
N ARG A 44 -0.78 -0.20 4.82
CA ARG A 44 -0.20 -1.32 5.60
C ARG A 44 -1.03 -1.66 6.84
N LYS A 45 -1.43 -0.64 7.60
CA LYS A 45 -2.27 -0.79 8.81
C LYS A 45 -3.73 -1.17 8.53
N GLY A 46 -4.12 -1.30 7.26
CA GLY A 46 -5.49 -1.62 6.87
C GLY A 46 -6.50 -0.53 7.03
N ARG A 47 -6.05 0.72 6.99
CA ARG A 47 -6.97 1.84 6.85
C ARG A 47 -7.54 1.83 5.43
N ARG A 48 -8.87 1.86 5.31
CA ARG A 48 -9.54 1.99 3.99
C ARG A 48 -9.02 3.22 3.23
N LEU A 49 -8.42 2.98 2.07
CA LEU A 49 -7.89 4.00 1.16
C LEU A 49 -8.88 4.28 0.03
N THR A 50 -8.72 5.43 -0.63
CA THR A 50 -9.45 5.72 -1.87
C THR A 50 -8.82 4.94 -3.03
N ARG A 51 -9.62 4.65 -4.07
CA ARG A 51 -9.17 3.92 -5.28
C ARG A 51 -7.88 4.53 -5.88
N ASN A 52 -7.83 5.86 -5.99
CA ASN A 52 -6.66 6.58 -6.49
C ASN A 52 -5.38 6.26 -5.67
N ILE A 53 -5.47 6.22 -4.33
CA ILE A 53 -4.28 5.87 -3.51
C ILE A 53 -3.92 4.40 -3.66
N GLN A 54 -4.91 3.51 -3.78
CA GLN A 54 -4.64 2.09 -4.03
C GLN A 54 -3.89 1.88 -5.35
N GLU A 55 -4.35 2.51 -6.43
CA GLU A 55 -3.70 2.46 -7.75
C GLU A 55 -2.25 2.95 -7.69
N LYS A 56 -1.99 4.06 -6.98
CA LYS A 56 -0.62 4.55 -6.77
C LYS A 56 0.25 3.55 -6.03
N ILE A 57 -0.28 2.91 -4.98
CA ILE A 57 0.46 1.90 -4.22
C ILE A 57 0.77 0.68 -5.11
N VAL A 58 -0.20 0.22 -5.89
CA VAL A 58 -0.04 -0.91 -6.83
C VAL A 58 1.04 -0.61 -7.87
N ALA A 59 0.98 0.57 -8.49
CA ALA A 59 1.99 0.99 -9.46
C ALA A 59 3.39 1.06 -8.81
N SER A 60 3.47 1.67 -7.62
CA SER A 60 4.74 1.87 -6.91
C SER A 60 5.37 0.55 -6.47
N ILE A 61 4.59 -0.39 -5.91
CA ILE A 61 5.11 -1.69 -5.49
C ILE A 61 5.49 -2.55 -6.70
N SER A 62 4.75 -2.43 -7.81
CA SER A 62 5.08 -3.17 -9.03
C SER A 62 6.42 -2.69 -9.62
N VAL A 63 6.68 -1.39 -9.58
CA VAL A 63 7.97 -0.82 -9.97
C VAL A 63 9.08 -1.22 -9.00
N ALA A 64 8.84 -1.16 -7.69
CA ALA A 64 9.85 -1.48 -6.68
C ALA A 64 10.27 -2.97 -6.69
N THR A 65 9.34 -3.87 -6.98
CA THR A 65 9.58 -5.34 -7.01
C THR A 65 9.88 -5.87 -8.41
N GLY A 66 9.61 -5.10 -9.46
CA GLY A 66 9.61 -5.58 -10.85
C GLY A 66 8.51 -6.61 -11.17
N SER A 67 7.52 -6.80 -10.28
CA SER A 67 6.42 -7.76 -10.44
C SER A 67 5.10 -7.04 -10.63
N SER A 68 4.17 -7.58 -11.43
CA SER A 68 2.85 -6.96 -11.59
C SER A 68 1.91 -7.35 -10.45
N TYR A 69 1.44 -6.36 -9.68
CA TYR A 69 0.41 -6.55 -8.67
C TYR A 69 -0.93 -5.95 -9.09
N SER A 70 -2.02 -6.45 -8.52
CA SER A 70 -3.36 -5.87 -8.64
C SER A 70 -3.87 -5.37 -7.28
N ILE A 71 -4.93 -4.56 -7.30
CA ILE A 71 -5.53 -4.02 -6.06
C ILE A 71 -6.05 -5.14 -5.15
N SER A 72 -6.60 -6.21 -5.73
CA SER A 72 -7.08 -7.38 -4.99
C SER A 72 -5.96 -8.17 -4.31
N ASP A 73 -4.72 -8.07 -4.80
CA ASP A 73 -3.57 -8.73 -4.17
C ASP A 73 -3.07 -7.96 -2.94
N LEU A 74 -3.35 -6.66 -2.89
CA LEU A 74 -2.81 -5.73 -1.89
C LEU A 74 -3.84 -5.31 -0.83
N PHE A 75 -5.13 -5.36 -1.17
CA PHE A 75 -6.24 -4.89 -0.33
C PHE A 75 -7.43 -5.84 -0.38
N THR A 76 -8.05 -6.11 0.77
CA THR A 76 -9.15 -7.10 0.91
C THR A 76 -10.56 -6.49 0.95
N TYR A 77 -10.76 -5.26 0.45
CA TYR A 77 -11.97 -4.46 0.73
C TYR A 77 -12.48 -3.56 -0.40
#